data_AF-A0A2U9BHY8-F1
#
_entry.id   AF-A0A2U9BHY8-F1
#
_cell.length_a   1.000
_cell.length_b   1.000
_cell.length_c   1.000
_cell.angle_alpha   90.00
_cell.angle_beta   90.00
_cell.angle_gamma   90.00
#
_symmetry.space_group_name_H-M   'P 1'
#
loop_
_entity.id
_entity.type
_entity.pdbx_description
1 polymer ?
#
loop_
_entity_poly.entity_id
_entity_poly.type
_entity_poly.pdbx_seq_one_letter_code
_entity_poly.pdbx_strand_id
1 'polypeptide(L)'
;MVDVSSAGIHLTDCRQCRFTCHDNCPYANDEDQQHCFAMGDAGYCTQCPGKCHWSEHYDQKYRWELMVCTWKETVEDVKEKFLEGITRKIPVQTLIDKLKTQRDLMTGEMEKPMETSNQCLSLSIPEYIAVLVAVLVAVLVEGDEAEVKPGLDTRTHNMGEIRHKY
;
A
#
# COMPACT_ATOMS: atom_id res chain seq x y z
N MET A 1 -27.93 23.94 14.01
CA MET A 1 -29.01 23.26 13.27
C MET A 1 -30.30 23.58 13.97
N VAL A 2 -31.37 23.82 13.21
CA VAL A 2 -32.71 24.12 13.75
C VAL A 2 -33.69 23.11 13.21
N ASP A 3 -34.49 22.50 14.09
CA ASP A 3 -35.56 21.56 13.71
C ASP A 3 -36.76 22.34 13.16
N VAL A 4 -37.21 21.96 11.97
CA VAL A 4 -38.37 22.56 11.27
C VAL A 4 -39.51 21.56 11.05
N SER A 5 -39.42 20.35 11.61
CA SER A 5 -40.37 19.25 11.39
C SER A 5 -41.84 19.59 11.68
N SER A 6 -42.09 20.48 12.62
CA SER A 6 -43.44 20.86 13.07
C SER A 6 -44.04 22.03 12.29
N ALA A 7 -43.27 22.67 11.41
CA ALA A 7 -43.68 23.88 10.70
C ALA A 7 -44.36 23.60 9.35
N GLY A 8 -44.36 22.36 8.86
CA GLY A 8 -44.82 22.03 7.50
C GLY A 8 -43.94 22.64 6.41
N ILE A 9 -42.69 22.94 6.75
CA ILE A 9 -41.69 23.54 5.87
C ILE A 9 -40.86 22.41 5.26
N HIS A 10 -40.67 22.44 3.94
CA HIS A 10 -39.75 21.54 3.25
C HIS A 10 -38.44 22.25 2.94
N LEU A 11 -37.33 21.55 3.11
CA LEU A 11 -36.00 22.09 2.87
C LEU A 11 -35.38 21.43 1.64
N THR A 12 -34.48 22.13 0.98
CA THR A 12 -33.60 21.52 -0.03
C THR A 12 -32.18 21.55 0.51
N ASP A 13 -31.78 20.45 1.14
CA ASP A 13 -30.51 20.36 1.84
C ASP A 13 -29.51 19.49 1.07
N CYS A 14 -28.32 20.03 0.84
CA CYS A 14 -27.22 19.28 0.23
C CYS A 14 -26.52 18.43 1.29
N ARG A 15 -26.60 17.09 1.18
CA ARG A 15 -25.93 16.18 2.11
C ARG A 15 -24.41 16.23 2.01
N GLN A 16 -23.89 16.42 0.80
CA GLN A 16 -22.45 16.47 0.55
C GLN A 16 -21.83 17.73 1.18
N CYS A 17 -22.48 18.89 1.02
CA CYS A 17 -21.98 20.16 1.54
C CYS A 17 -22.43 20.47 2.97
N ARG A 18 -23.42 19.74 3.52
CA ARG A 18 -24.07 20.07 4.80
C ARG A 18 -24.57 21.52 4.80
N PHE A 19 -25.34 21.87 3.77
CA PHE A 19 -25.76 23.23 3.47
C PHE A 19 -27.22 23.26 3.03
N THR A 20 -28.02 24.15 3.63
CA THR A 20 -29.41 24.38 3.22
C THR A 20 -29.43 25.31 2.01
N CYS A 21 -29.84 24.77 0.87
CA CYS A 21 -29.81 25.45 -0.42
C CYS A 21 -31.06 26.30 -0.68
N HIS A 22 -32.20 25.86 -0.15
CA HIS A 22 -33.47 26.58 -0.22
C HIS A 22 -34.30 26.24 1.01
N ASP A 23 -34.88 27.27 1.64
CA ASP A 23 -35.80 27.14 2.77
C ASP A 23 -37.24 27.29 2.25
N ASN A 24 -38.19 26.58 2.87
CA ASN A 24 -39.60 26.55 2.48
C ASN A 24 -39.83 26.24 0.99
N CYS A 25 -39.18 25.18 0.51
CA CYS A 25 -39.35 24.67 -0.83
C CYS A 25 -40.80 24.14 -1.02
N PRO A 26 -41.46 24.40 -2.16
CA PRO A 26 -42.78 23.81 -2.41
C PRO A 26 -42.72 22.32 -2.78
N TYR A 27 -41.53 21.78 -3.03
CA TYR A 27 -41.32 20.38 -3.42
C TYR A 27 -40.91 19.55 -2.21
N ALA A 28 -41.84 18.75 -1.71
CA ALA A 28 -41.65 17.87 -0.55
C ALA A 28 -40.99 16.52 -0.89
N ASN A 29 -41.06 16.10 -2.15
CA ASN A 29 -40.52 14.83 -2.60
C ASN A 29 -39.07 15.02 -3.09
N ASP A 30 -38.19 14.10 -2.72
CA ASP A 30 -36.78 14.14 -3.09
C ASP A 30 -36.60 14.12 -4.63
N GLU A 31 -37.44 13.38 -5.34
CA GLU A 31 -37.42 13.28 -6.81
C GLU A 31 -37.79 14.60 -7.51
N ASP A 32 -38.57 15.45 -6.83
CA ASP A 32 -39.00 16.74 -7.36
C ASP A 32 -37.99 17.86 -7.06
N GLN A 33 -36.91 17.58 -6.33
CA GLN A 33 -35.91 18.58 -5.97
C GLN A 33 -35.13 19.13 -7.16
N GLN A 34 -35.12 18.43 -8.29
CA GLN A 34 -34.62 18.96 -9.57
C GLN A 34 -35.36 20.23 -10.01
N HIS A 35 -36.59 20.47 -9.52
CA HIS A 35 -37.39 21.65 -9.82
C HIS A 35 -37.25 22.76 -8.79
N CYS A 36 -36.50 22.54 -7.70
CA CYS A 36 -36.23 23.58 -6.72
C CYS A 36 -35.55 24.78 -7.37
N PHE A 37 -35.90 26.00 -6.96
CA PHE A 37 -35.28 27.24 -7.45
C PHE A 37 -33.76 27.26 -7.28
N ALA A 38 -33.23 26.52 -6.29
CA ALA A 38 -31.79 26.40 -6.11
C ALA A 38 -31.11 25.61 -7.24
N MET A 39 -31.83 24.79 -8.00
CA MET A 39 -31.30 24.02 -9.13
C MET A 39 -31.26 24.89 -10.39
N GLY A 40 -30.11 24.89 -11.05
CA GLY A 40 -29.99 25.46 -12.39
C GLY A 40 -30.45 24.48 -13.47
N ASP A 41 -30.60 24.98 -14.70
CA ASP A 41 -31.16 24.25 -15.85
C ASP A 41 -30.46 22.92 -16.18
N ALA A 42 -29.19 22.78 -15.81
CA ALA A 42 -28.40 21.56 -16.02
C ALA A 42 -28.55 20.52 -14.89
N GLY A 43 -29.44 20.75 -13.91
CA GLY A 43 -29.64 19.86 -12.76
C GLY A 43 -28.62 20.02 -11.63
N TYR A 44 -27.81 21.09 -11.66
CA TYR A 44 -26.82 21.39 -10.63
C TYR A 44 -27.24 22.57 -9.77
N CYS A 45 -27.05 22.44 -8.47
CA CYS A 45 -27.41 23.48 -7.51
C CYS A 45 -26.53 24.72 -7.68
N THR A 46 -27.15 25.88 -7.66
CA THR A 46 -26.50 27.19 -7.74
C THR A 46 -26.22 27.80 -6.37
N GLN A 47 -26.75 27.23 -5.29
CA GLN A 47 -26.65 27.78 -3.93
C GLN A 47 -25.55 27.12 -3.10
N CYS A 48 -25.41 25.79 -3.14
CA CYS A 48 -24.39 25.12 -2.33
C CYS A 48 -22.95 25.41 -2.80
N PRO A 49 -21.95 25.36 -1.89
CA PRO A 49 -20.54 25.63 -2.24
C PRO A 49 -19.98 24.66 -3.29
N GLY A 50 -20.42 23.41 -3.26
CA GLY A 50 -19.94 22.35 -4.15
C GLY A 50 -20.64 22.29 -5.50
N LYS A 51 -21.67 23.13 -5.74
CA LYS A 51 -22.52 23.08 -6.94
C LYS A 51 -22.97 21.65 -7.28
N CYS A 52 -23.39 20.91 -6.25
CA CYS A 52 -23.72 19.49 -6.36
C CYS A 52 -24.95 19.27 -7.26
N HIS A 53 -25.04 18.10 -7.88
CA HIS A 53 -26.21 17.69 -8.65
C HIS A 53 -27.45 17.55 -7.75
N TRP A 54 -28.64 17.72 -8.31
CA TRP A 54 -29.91 17.68 -7.54
C TRP A 54 -30.08 16.37 -6.76
N SER A 55 -29.54 15.26 -7.25
CA SER A 55 -29.57 13.95 -6.58
C SER A 55 -28.88 13.92 -5.20
N GLU A 56 -28.03 14.90 -4.90
CA GLU A 56 -27.38 15.04 -3.60
C GLU A 56 -28.19 15.89 -2.61
N HIS A 57 -29.38 16.34 -3.03
CA HIS A 57 -30.27 17.18 -2.25
C HIS A 57 -31.49 16.40 -1.81
N TYR A 58 -31.90 16.62 -0.56
CA TYR A 58 -33.00 15.88 0.07
C TYR A 58 -33.84 16.79 0.94
N ASP A 59 -35.11 16.42 1.14
CA ASP A 59 -35.98 17.06 2.09
C ASP A 59 -35.56 16.62 3.49
N GLN A 60 -35.04 17.57 4.26
CA GLN A 60 -34.54 17.33 5.60
C GLN A 60 -35.32 18.14 6.62
N LYS A 61 -35.42 17.59 7.82
CA LYS A 61 -36.13 18.18 8.96
C LYS A 61 -35.32 19.21 9.73
N TYR A 62 -34.05 19.40 9.36
CA TYR A 62 -33.11 20.23 10.11
C TYR A 62 -32.41 21.19 9.17
N ARG A 63 -32.52 22.49 9.43
CA ARG A 63 -31.82 23.53 8.68
C ARG A 63 -30.39 23.70 9.17
N TRP A 64 -29.45 23.84 8.24
CA TRP A 64 -28.07 24.27 8.52
C TRP A 64 -28.02 25.78 8.67
N GLU A 65 -27.52 26.25 9.81
CA GLU A 65 -27.31 27.68 10.07
C GLU A 65 -25.81 27.96 10.13
N LEU A 66 -25.37 28.93 9.32
CA LEU A 66 -24.01 29.45 9.37
C LEU A 66 -23.83 30.26 10.65
N MET A 67 -23.18 29.64 11.64
CA MET A 67 -22.76 30.35 12.84
C MET A 67 -21.46 31.09 12.55
N VAL A 68 -21.52 32.41 12.48
CA VAL A 68 -20.31 33.25 12.39
C VAL A 68 -19.69 33.34 13.78
N CYS A 69 -18.69 32.51 14.04
CA CYS A 69 -17.91 32.58 15.27
C CYS A 69 -16.76 33.57 15.09
N THR A 70 -16.79 34.69 15.81
CA THR A 70 -15.62 35.55 15.96
C THR A 70 -14.78 35.04 17.11
N TRP A 71 -13.60 34.51 16.84
CA TRP A 71 -12.60 34.24 17.88
C TRP A 71 -11.43 35.23 17.75
N LYS A 72 -10.85 35.58 18.90
CA LYS A 72 -9.58 36.30 18.96
C LYS A 72 -8.52 35.30 19.40
N GLU A 73 -7.48 35.16 18.60
CA GLU A 73 -6.26 34.46 18.98
C GLU A 73 -5.15 35.49 19.17
N THR A 74 -4.30 35.24 20.15
CA THR A 74 -3.07 36.00 20.35
C THR A 74 -1.96 35.45 19.45
N VAL A 75 -0.89 36.23 19.26
CA VAL A 75 0.29 35.77 18.51
C VAL A 75 0.93 34.58 19.24
N GLU A 76 0.85 34.58 20.57
CA GLU A 76 1.31 33.51 21.45
C GLU A 76 0.53 32.20 21.21
N ASP A 77 -0.81 32.25 21.11
CA ASP A 77 -1.63 31.05 20.85
C ASP A 77 -1.29 30.41 19.50
N VAL A 78 -1.07 31.24 18.47
CA VAL A 78 -0.68 30.76 17.13
C VAL A 78 0.73 30.14 17.16
N LYS A 79 1.66 30.76 17.89
CA LYS A 79 3.02 30.27 18.05
C LYS A 79 3.05 28.93 18.78
N GLU A 80 2.25 28.76 19.84
CA GLU A 80 2.15 27.51 20.58
C GLU A 80 1.65 26.36 19.70
N LYS A 81 0.54 26.57 18.96
CA LYS A 81 0.02 25.56 18.02
C LYS A 81 1.03 25.17 16.94
N PHE A 82 1.80 26.14 16.44
CA PHE A 82 2.86 25.86 15.48
C PHE A 82 3.97 24.99 16.08
N LEU A 83 4.45 25.33 17.28
CA LEU A 83 5.49 24.59 17.98
C LEU A 83 5.02 23.17 18.36
N GLU A 84 3.77 23.00 18.78
CA GLU A 84 3.17 21.67 18.99
C GLU A 84 3.20 20.84 17.70
N GLY A 85 2.83 21.44 16.56
CA GLY A 85 2.85 20.77 15.26
C GLY A 85 4.25 20.35 14.82
N ILE A 86 5.27 21.15 15.12
CA ILE A 86 6.68 20.79 14.91
C ILE A 86 7.12 19.67 15.86
N THR A 87 6.70 19.71 17.13
CA THR A 87 7.08 18.73 18.15
C THR A 87 6.40 17.38 17.94
N ARG A 88 5.15 17.36 17.48
CA ARG A 88 4.39 16.14 17.14
C ARG A 88 4.92 15.43 15.90
N LYS A 89 5.63 16.15 15.02
CA LYS A 89 6.37 15.49 13.95
C LYS A 89 7.57 14.79 14.58
N ILE A 90 7.57 13.47 14.54
CA ILE A 90 8.76 12.69 14.86
C ILE A 90 9.90 13.28 14.03
N PRO A 91 10.98 13.79 14.66
CA PRO A 91 12.09 14.34 13.93
C PRO A 91 12.58 13.33 12.91
N VAL A 92 12.88 13.77 11.69
CA VAL A 92 13.39 12.89 10.62
C VAL A 92 14.61 12.11 11.11
N GLN A 93 15.42 12.69 12.00
CA GLN A 93 16.54 12.02 12.64
C GLN A 93 16.13 10.79 13.44
N THR A 94 15.07 10.86 14.24
CA THR A 94 14.55 9.72 15.01
C THR A 94 14.07 8.60 14.09
N LEU A 95 13.45 8.94 12.95
CA LEU A 95 13.06 7.95 11.94
C LEU A 95 14.30 7.29 11.31
N ILE A 96 15.31 8.08 10.95
CA ILE A 96 16.59 7.59 10.42
C ILE A 96 17.25 6.62 11.41
N ASP A 97 17.30 6.97 12.69
CA ASP A 97 17.95 6.15 13.71
C ASP A 97 17.19 4.82 13.89
N LYS A 98 15.86 4.85 13.89
CA LYS A 98 15.04 3.64 13.93
C LYS A 98 15.28 2.73 12.73
N LEU A 99 15.37 3.30 11.53
CA LEU A 99 15.66 2.56 10.30
C LEU A 99 17.06 1.93 10.31
N LYS A 100 18.07 2.65 10.83
CA LYS A 100 19.43 2.11 11.01
C LYS A 100 19.41 0.92 11.96
N THR A 101 18.79 1.05 13.13
CA THR A 101 18.69 -0.05 14.10
C THR A 101 18.00 -1.28 13.51
N GLN A 102 16.92 -1.10 12.75
CA GLN A 102 16.24 -2.22 12.10
C GLN A 102 17.11 -2.89 11.02
N ARG A 103 17.83 -2.10 10.23
CA ARG A 103 18.77 -2.65 9.24
C ARG A 103 19.89 -3.44 9.90
N ASP A 104 20.47 -2.92 10.97
CA ASP A 104 21.58 -3.56 11.67
C ASP A 104 21.12 -4.87 12.34
N LEU A 105 19.90 -4.90 12.90
CA LEU A 105 19.28 -6.12 13.44
C LEU A 105 19.10 -7.19 12.34
N MET A 106 18.44 -6.84 11.23
CA MET A 106 18.21 -7.78 10.13
C MET A 106 19.52 -8.31 9.54
N THR A 107 20.52 -7.45 9.41
CA THR A 107 21.84 -7.84 8.88
C THR A 107 22.50 -8.85 9.83
N GLY A 108 22.52 -8.57 11.14
CA GLY A 108 23.09 -9.49 12.13
C GLY A 108 22.34 -10.82 12.27
N GLU A 109 21.02 -10.82 12.09
CA GLU A 109 20.22 -12.05 12.07
C GLU A 109 20.53 -12.94 10.84
N MET A 110 20.89 -12.34 9.71
CA MET A 110 21.21 -13.07 8.47
C MET A 110 22.65 -13.61 8.43
N GLU A 111 23.59 -13.01 9.16
CA GLU A 111 25.01 -13.42 9.16
C GLU A 111 25.19 -14.88 9.59
N LYS A 112 24.64 -15.29 10.74
CA LYS A 112 24.84 -16.66 11.28
C LYS A 112 24.25 -17.76 10.39
N PRO A 113 22.99 -17.65 9.89
CA PRO A 113 22.45 -18.63 8.96
C PRO A 113 23.25 -18.70 7.65
N MET A 114 23.70 -17.55 7.13
CA MET A 114 24.45 -17.50 5.88
C MET A 114 25.85 -18.11 6.01
N GLU A 115 26.54 -17.85 7.13
CA GLU A 115 27.84 -18.47 7.44
C GLU A 115 27.68 -19.99 7.61
N THR A 116 26.68 -20.43 8.37
CA THR A 116 26.36 -21.86 8.52
C THR A 116 26.06 -22.51 7.17
N SER A 117 25.24 -21.86 6.33
CA SER A 117 24.88 -22.38 5.00
C SER A 117 26.11 -22.52 4.10
N ASN A 118 26.97 -21.49 4.07
CA ASN A 118 28.21 -21.53 3.31
C ASN A 118 29.16 -22.63 3.81
N GLN A 119 29.23 -22.82 5.14
CA GLN A 119 30.03 -23.89 5.72
C GLN A 119 29.49 -25.27 5.35
N CYS A 120 28.18 -25.51 5.44
CA CYS A 120 27.56 -26.75 4.99
C CYS A 120 27.81 -27.02 3.49
N LEU A 121 27.64 -26.01 2.64
CA LEU A 121 27.93 -26.11 1.21
C LEU A 121 29.40 -26.47 0.95
N SER A 122 30.34 -25.85 1.67
CA SER A 122 31.77 -26.14 1.53
C SER A 122 32.13 -27.59 1.87
N LEU A 123 31.36 -28.22 2.76
CA LEU A 123 31.55 -29.62 3.16
C LEU A 123 30.87 -30.60 2.19
N SER A 124 29.66 -30.29 1.71
CA SER A 124 28.86 -31.22 0.90
C SER A 124 29.12 -31.14 -0.61
N ILE A 125 29.57 -30.00 -1.14
CA ILE A 125 29.84 -29.83 -2.58
C ILE A 125 30.92 -30.82 -3.08
N PRO A 126 32.06 -31.02 -2.40
CA PRO A 126 33.07 -31.99 -2.85
C PRO A 126 32.52 -33.41 -2.96
N GLU A 127 31.74 -33.87 -1.98
CA GLU A 127 31.11 -35.20 -1.99
C GLU A 127 30.11 -35.34 -3.15
N TYR A 128 29.30 -34.32 -3.39
CA TYR A 128 28.34 -34.32 -4.50
C TYR A 128 29.03 -34.34 -5.87
N ILE A 129 30.13 -33.59 -6.02
CA ILE A 129 30.96 -33.59 -7.24
C ILE A 129 31.57 -34.98 -7.45
N ALA A 130 32.12 -35.61 -6.40
CA ALA A 130 32.72 -36.93 -6.49
C ALA A 130 31.70 -37.99 -6.98
N VAL A 131 30.48 -37.97 -6.43
CA VAL A 131 29.38 -38.86 -6.85
C VAL A 131 29.00 -38.61 -8.31
N LEU A 132 28.82 -37.34 -8.70
CA LEU A 132 28.45 -36.97 -10.07
C LEU A 132 29.53 -37.39 -11.08
N VAL A 133 30.80 -37.17 -10.77
CA VAL A 133 31.95 -37.59 -11.59
C VAL A 133 31.97 -39.12 -11.70
N ALA A 134 31.74 -39.85 -10.61
CA ALA A 134 31.71 -41.32 -10.64
C ALA A 134 30.58 -41.86 -11.54
N VAL A 135 29.38 -41.28 -11.47
CA VAL A 135 28.24 -41.67 -12.32
C VAL A 135 28.51 -41.32 -13.78
N LEU A 136 29.02 -40.12 -14.07
CA LEU A 136 29.34 -39.69 -15.43
C LEU A 136 30.39 -40.61 -16.06
N VAL A 137 31.45 -40.93 -15.32
CA VAL A 137 32.50 -41.85 -15.77
C VAL A 137 31.90 -43.23 -16.08
N ALA A 138 31.04 -43.77 -15.22
CA ALA A 138 30.43 -45.08 -15.44
C ALA A 138 29.60 -45.13 -16.74
N VAL A 139 28.73 -44.13 -16.95
CA VAL A 139 27.88 -44.04 -18.17
C VAL A 139 28.73 -43.95 -19.44
N LEU A 140 29.82 -43.18 -19.40
CA LEU A 140 30.72 -43.02 -20.54
C LEU A 140 31.49 -44.31 -20.85
N VAL A 141 31.90 -45.09 -19.82
CA VAL A 141 32.54 -46.40 -20.03
C VAL A 141 31.55 -47.38 -20.67
N GLU A 142 30.34 -47.48 -20.12
CA GLU A 142 29.29 -48.37 -20.64
C GLU A 142 28.96 -48.05 -22.12
N GLY A 143 28.87 -46.77 -22.47
CA GLY A 143 28.63 -46.35 -23.86
C GLY A 143 29.79 -46.69 -24.80
N ASP A 144 31.03 -46.53 -24.34
CA ASP A 144 32.21 -46.85 -25.16
C ASP A 144 32.39 -48.35 -25.39
N GLU A 145 32.05 -49.19 -24.39
CA GLU A 145 32.01 -50.65 -24.51
C GLU A 145 30.90 -51.11 -25.46
N ALA A 146 29.70 -50.51 -25.35
CA ALA A 146 28.55 -50.85 -26.20
C ALA A 146 28.78 -50.51 -27.68
N GLU A 147 29.53 -49.45 -27.99
CA GLU A 147 29.77 -48.97 -29.36
C GLU A 147 31.08 -49.50 -29.99
N VAL A 148 31.89 -50.29 -29.26
CA VAL A 148 33.17 -50.89 -29.72
C VAL A 148 34.07 -49.86 -30.42
N LYS A 149 34.14 -48.65 -29.85
CA LYS A 149 34.91 -47.55 -30.45
C LYS A 149 36.42 -47.84 -30.41
N PRO A 150 37.18 -47.54 -31.49
CA PRO A 150 38.64 -47.65 -31.48
C PRO A 150 39.26 -46.76 -30.39
N GLY A 151 40.33 -47.24 -29.75
CA GLY A 151 40.99 -46.52 -28.64
C GLY A 151 40.22 -46.58 -27.31
N LEU A 152 39.45 -47.65 -27.09
CA LEU A 152 38.71 -47.93 -25.84
C LEU A 152 39.65 -47.96 -24.62
N ASP A 153 40.72 -48.77 -24.68
CA ASP A 153 41.66 -48.97 -23.56
C ASP A 153 42.30 -47.67 -23.06
N THR A 154 42.61 -46.74 -23.97
CA THR A 154 43.20 -45.44 -23.61
C THR A 154 42.17 -44.54 -22.92
N ARG A 155 40.90 -44.57 -23.34
CA ARG A 155 39.85 -43.73 -22.75
C ARG A 155 39.41 -44.25 -21.39
N THR A 156 39.23 -45.55 -21.24
CA THR A 156 38.90 -46.18 -19.95
C THR A 156 39.99 -45.93 -18.92
N HIS A 157 41.27 -45.99 -19.33
CA HIS A 157 42.40 -45.62 -18.47
C HIS A 157 42.32 -44.16 -17.99
N ASN A 158 42.20 -43.20 -18.92
CA ASN A 158 42.11 -41.77 -18.59
C ASN A 158 40.91 -41.44 -17.69
N MET A 159 39.78 -42.12 -17.90
CA MET A 159 38.58 -41.95 -17.08
C MET A 159 38.75 -42.54 -15.67
N GLY A 160 39.53 -43.61 -15.53
CA GLY A 160 39.98 -44.11 -14.23
C GLY A 160 40.81 -43.07 -13.48
N GLU A 161 41.71 -42.36 -14.16
CA GLU A 161 42.49 -41.27 -13.55
C GLU A 161 41.60 -40.10 -13.11
N ILE A 162 40.60 -39.71 -13.93
CA ILE A 162 39.64 -38.65 -13.59
C ILE A 162 38.82 -39.04 -12.36
N ARG A 163 38.37 -40.30 -12.26
CA ARG A 163 37.62 -40.81 -11.10
C ARG A 163 38.44 -40.83 -9.81
N HIS A 164 39.76 -41.00 -9.89
CA HIS A 164 40.65 -40.97 -8.72
C HIS A 164 41.05 -39.54 -8.28
N LYS A 165 40.87 -38.55 -9.16
CA LYS A 165 41.24 -37.16 -8.91
C LYS A 165 40.17 -36.38 -8.14
N TYR A 166 38.94 -36.86 -8.13
CA TYR A 166 37.77 -36.29 -7.43
C TYR A 166 37.24 -37.30 -6.41
#